data_AF-A0A3D9E6K2-F1
#
_entry.id   AF-A0A3D9E6K2-F1
#
_cell.length_a   1.000
_cell.length_b   1.000
_cell.length_c   1.000
_cell.angle_alpha   90.00
_cell.angle_beta   90.00
_cell.angle_gamma   90.00
#
_symmetry.space_group_name_H-M   'P 1'
#
loop_
_entity.id
_entity.type
_entity.pdbx_description
1 polymer ?
#
loop_
_entity_poly.entity_id
_entity_poly.type
_entity_poly.pdbx_seq_one_letter_code
_entity_poly.pdbx_strand_id
1 'polypeptide(L)'
;MREISVDSERLRRTAQVVDITVQRAESETAVPDSRNLGHAELGAAVGDFVQALTGGWTEVVAQTDDVASGLRDSAEVYERADAKAEATVKALKEGL
;
A
#
# COMPACT_ATOMS: atom_id res chain seq x y z
N MET A 1 32.98 -1.00 -9.02
CA MET A 1 31.57 -1.00 -9.44
C MET A 1 30.75 -1.34 -8.19
N ARG A 2 29.89 -0.43 -7.69
CA ARG A 2 29.03 -0.75 -6.53
C ARG A 2 27.89 -1.61 -7.04
N GLU A 3 27.75 -2.81 -6.48
CA GLU A 3 26.64 -3.70 -6.76
C GLU A 3 25.37 -3.07 -6.18
N ILE A 4 24.48 -2.62 -7.06
CA ILE A 4 23.14 -2.18 -6.67
C ILE A 4 22.30 -3.46 -6.63
N SER A 5 22.26 -4.09 -5.45
CA SER A 5 21.36 -5.20 -5.16
C SER A 5 20.08 -4.61 -4.54
N VAL A 6 18.93 -4.94 -5.13
CA VAL A 6 17.62 -4.58 -4.59
C VAL A 6 17.07 -5.80 -3.86
N ASP A 7 16.77 -5.62 -2.58
CA ASP A 7 16.20 -6.67 -1.73
C ASP A 7 14.67 -6.69 -1.88
N SER A 8 14.18 -7.60 -2.73
CA SER A 8 12.74 -7.79 -2.99
C SER A 8 11.95 -8.18 -1.73
N GLU A 9 12.60 -8.85 -0.76
CA GLU A 9 11.95 -9.19 0.50
C GLU A 9 11.72 -7.94 1.36
N ARG A 10 12.68 -7.01 1.37
CA ARG A 10 12.48 -5.69 2.01
C ARG A 10 11.36 -4.91 1.36
N LEU A 11 11.25 -4.89 0.03
CA LEU A 11 10.16 -4.21 -0.66
C LEU A 11 8.78 -4.78 -0.26
N ARG A 12 8.65 -6.11 -0.17
CA ARG A 12 7.42 -6.76 0.32
C ARG A 12 7.12 -6.43 1.78
N ARG A 13 8.13 -6.44 2.67
CA ARG A 13 7.94 -6.06 4.07
C ARG A 13 7.50 -4.60 4.19
N THR A 14 8.07 -3.70 3.40
CA THR A 14 7.67 -2.29 3.40
C THR A 14 6.22 -2.14 2.92
N ALA A 15 5.81 -2.84 1.87
CA ALA A 15 4.41 -2.85 1.43
C ALA A 15 3.47 -3.34 2.56
N GLN A 16 3.85 -4.39 3.29
CA GLN A 16 3.06 -4.91 4.41
C GLN A 16 2.93 -3.91 5.58
N VAL A 17 3.99 -3.15 5.88
CA VAL A 17 3.94 -2.08 6.91
C VAL A 17 2.96 -0.98 6.49
N VAL A 18 2.95 -0.65 5.20
CA VAL A 18 2.02 0.32 4.63
C VAL A 18 0.58 -0.18 4.76
N ASP A 19 0.29 -1.43 4.38
CA ASP A 19 -1.05 -2.04 4.52
C ASP A 19 -1.57 -1.99 5.97
N ILE A 20 -0.72 -2.37 6.94
CA ILE A 20 -1.09 -2.35 8.37
C ILE A 20 -1.39 -0.93 8.85
N THR A 21 -0.64 0.05 8.36
CA THR A 21 -0.83 1.45 8.71
C THR A 21 -2.18 1.94 8.20
N VAL A 22 -2.54 1.61 6.95
CA VAL A 22 -3.84 1.90 6.34
C VAL A 22 -4.98 1.27 7.14
N GLN A 23 -4.91 -0.02 7.44
CA GLN A 23 -5.96 -0.71 8.21
C GLN A 23 -6.21 -0.07 9.59
N ARG A 24 -5.14 0.32 10.28
CA ARG A 24 -5.25 1.03 11.56
C ARG A 24 -5.90 2.40 11.37
N ALA A 25 -5.45 3.14 10.37
CA ALA A 25 -5.98 4.44 9.98
C ALA A 25 -7.50 4.40 9.67
N GLU A 26 -7.97 3.40 8.94
CA GLU A 26 -9.38 3.17 8.65
C GLU A 26 -10.18 2.89 9.93
N SER A 27 -9.64 2.09 10.85
CA SER A 27 -10.31 1.79 12.12
C SER A 27 -10.48 3.01 13.04
N GLU A 28 -9.53 3.95 13.00
CA GLU A 28 -9.55 5.19 13.81
C GLU A 28 -10.49 6.26 13.22
N THR A 29 -10.79 6.19 11.92
CA THR A 29 -11.63 7.16 11.19
C THR A 29 -13.05 6.66 10.93
N ALA A 30 -13.36 5.42 11.29
CA ALA A 30 -14.70 4.87 11.23
C ALA A 30 -15.64 5.63 12.20
N VAL A 31 -16.52 6.46 11.64
CA VAL A 31 -17.50 7.19 12.46
C VAL A 31 -18.79 6.36 12.58
N PRO A 32 -19.28 6.09 13.80
CA PRO A 32 -20.55 5.41 14.00
C PRO A 32 -21.73 6.20 13.40
N ASP A 33 -22.76 5.48 12.96
CA ASP A 33 -23.91 6.07 12.25
C ASP A 33 -24.60 7.16 13.10
N SER A 34 -24.41 8.42 12.71
CA SER A 34 -24.84 9.62 13.43
C SER A 34 -26.30 9.98 13.16
N ARG A 35 -27.03 9.16 12.41
CA ARG A 35 -28.44 9.40 12.03
C ARG A 35 -29.43 9.40 13.21
N ASN A 36 -28.98 9.12 14.43
CA ASN A 36 -29.83 8.99 15.61
C ASN A 36 -29.52 9.99 16.75
N LEU A 37 -29.16 11.23 16.40
CA LEU A 37 -28.85 12.29 17.38
C LEU A 37 -30.10 13.01 17.92
N GLY A 38 -31.32 12.65 17.48
CA GLY A 38 -32.58 13.24 17.95
C GLY A 38 -32.88 14.66 17.43
N HIS A 39 -31.94 15.31 16.74
CA HIS A 39 -32.10 16.63 16.10
C HIS A 39 -31.63 16.58 14.65
N ALA A 40 -32.53 16.88 13.71
CA ALA A 40 -32.30 16.74 12.27
C ALA A 40 -31.14 17.61 11.76
N GLU A 41 -31.05 18.87 12.22
CA GLU A 41 -29.98 19.80 11.83
C GLU A 41 -28.61 19.37 12.36
N LEU A 42 -28.57 18.83 13.59
CA LEU A 42 -27.33 18.29 14.17
C LEU A 42 -26.89 17.01 13.44
N GLY A 43 -27.83 16.13 13.10
CA GLY A 43 -27.57 14.94 12.29
C GLY A 43 -27.01 15.28 10.91
N ALA A 44 -27.56 16.31 10.25
CA ALA A 44 -27.05 16.79 8.97
C ALA A 44 -25.63 17.36 9.09
N ALA A 45 -25.38 18.24 10.08
CA ALA A 45 -24.06 18.83 10.29
C ALA A 45 -22.99 17.77 10.64
N VAL A 46 -23.34 16.77 11.43
CA VAL A 46 -22.43 15.64 11.72
C VAL A 46 -22.22 14.79 10.46
N GLY A 47 -23.27 14.55 9.66
CA GLY A 47 -23.15 13.83 8.37
C GLY A 47 -22.19 14.52 7.41
N ASP A 48 -22.33 15.83 7.21
CA ASP A 48 -21.46 16.63 6.34
C ASP A 48 -20.01 16.65 6.84
N PHE A 49 -19.82 16.77 8.16
CA PHE A 49 -18.50 16.70 8.78
C PHE A 49 -17.84 15.33 8.58
N VAL A 50 -18.59 14.24 8.79
CA VAL A 50 -18.10 12.88 8.57
C VAL A 50 -17.77 12.66 7.09
N GLN A 51 -18.60 13.15 6.18
CA GLN A 51 -18.35 13.03 4.74
C GLN A 51 -17.10 13.83 4.31
N ALA A 52 -16.89 15.02 4.84
CA ALA A 52 -15.68 15.81 4.58
C ALA A 52 -14.42 15.13 5.13
N LEU A 53 -14.51 14.56 6.34
CA LEU A 53 -13.40 13.85 6.99
C LEU A 53 -13.06 12.54 6.25
N THR A 54 -14.06 11.76 5.87
CA THR A 54 -13.90 10.46 5.20
C THR A 54 -13.51 10.61 3.74
N GLY A 55 -13.99 11.64 3.03
CA GLY A 55 -13.64 11.87 1.63
C GLY A 55 -12.15 12.11 1.40
N GLY A 56 -11.52 12.95 2.24
CA GLY A 56 -10.06 13.14 2.19
C GLY A 56 -9.28 11.89 2.59
N TRP A 57 -9.85 11.08 3.48
CA TRP A 57 -9.23 9.82 3.91
C TRP A 57 -9.24 8.76 2.82
N THR A 58 -10.35 8.62 2.09
CA THR A 58 -10.45 7.67 0.97
C THR A 58 -9.41 7.97 -0.10
N GLU A 59 -9.12 9.23 -0.40
CA GLU A 59 -8.09 9.61 -1.36
C GLU A 59 -6.68 9.23 -0.87
N VAL A 60 -6.38 9.48 0.41
CA VAL A 60 -5.08 9.12 1.02
C VAL A 60 -4.90 7.60 1.08
N VAL A 61 -5.95 6.85 1.41
CA VAL A 61 -5.92 5.38 1.37
C VAL A 61 -5.64 4.88 -0.04
N ALA A 62 -6.33 5.40 -1.05
CA ALA A 62 -6.10 5.02 -2.45
C ALA A 62 -4.65 5.28 -2.92
N GLN A 63 -4.10 6.46 -2.60
CA GLN A 63 -2.71 6.78 -2.91
C GLN A 63 -1.72 5.85 -2.19
N THR A 64 -2.06 5.43 -0.97
CA THR A 64 -1.21 4.55 -0.16
C THR A 64 -1.23 3.11 -0.66
N ASP A 65 -2.40 2.63 -1.10
CA ASP A 65 -2.57 1.34 -1.77
C ASP A 65 -1.78 1.28 -3.10
N ASP A 66 -1.81 2.37 -3.88
CA ASP A 66 -1.02 2.47 -5.12
C ASP A 66 0.49 2.33 -4.84
N VAL A 67 0.98 2.96 -3.76
CA VAL A 67 2.39 2.82 -3.32
C VAL A 67 2.69 1.37 -2.92
N ALA A 68 1.82 0.75 -2.13
CA ALA A 68 2.01 -0.64 -1.72
C ALA A 68 2.01 -1.60 -2.94
N SER A 69 1.13 -1.36 -3.92
CA SER A 69 1.12 -2.11 -5.19
C SER A 69 2.41 -1.91 -5.97
N GLY A 70 2.87 -0.67 -6.14
CA GLY A 70 4.11 -0.37 -6.86
C GLY A 70 5.36 -1.00 -6.22
N LEU A 71 5.40 -1.11 -4.89
CA LEU A 71 6.46 -1.82 -4.17
C LEU A 71 6.46 -3.33 -4.46
N ARG A 72 5.28 -3.96 -4.51
CA ARG A 72 5.14 -5.38 -4.85
C ARG A 72 5.52 -5.65 -6.31
N ASP A 73 5.07 -4.79 -7.23
CA ASP A 73 5.41 -4.91 -8.66
C ASP A 73 6.91 -4.76 -8.88
N SER A 74 7.54 -3.79 -8.20
CA SER A 74 8.99 -3.61 -8.23
C SER A 74 9.72 -4.86 -7.74
N ALA A 75 9.29 -5.44 -6.62
CA ALA A 75 9.88 -6.67 -6.09
C ALA A 75 9.83 -7.82 -7.10
N GLU A 76 8.70 -7.97 -7.81
CA GLU A 76 8.52 -9.01 -8.83
C GLU A 76 9.43 -8.77 -10.05
N VAL A 77 9.59 -7.51 -10.48
CA VAL A 77 10.52 -7.16 -11.58
C VAL A 77 11.96 -7.52 -11.22
N TYR A 78 12.40 -7.20 -10.00
CA TYR A 78 13.77 -7.51 -9.57
C TYR A 78 14.00 -9.01 -9.40
N GLU A 79 13.03 -9.76 -8.84
CA GLU A 79 13.13 -11.23 -8.76
C GLU A 79 13.26 -11.88 -10.16
N ARG A 80 12.49 -11.41 -11.15
CA ARG A 80 12.62 -11.89 -12.54
C ARG A 80 13.97 -11.53 -13.16
N ALA A 81 14.50 -10.35 -12.86
CA ALA A 81 15.80 -9.90 -13.36
C ALA A 81 16.93 -10.77 -12.79
N ASP A 82 16.90 -11.04 -11.49
CA ASP A 82 17.88 -11.89 -10.82
C ASP A 82 17.81 -13.34 -11.33
N ALA A 83 16.62 -13.91 -11.46
CA ALA A 83 16.45 -15.27 -12.01
C ALA A 83 16.99 -15.39 -13.45
N LYS A 84 16.79 -14.36 -14.29
CA LYS A 84 17.32 -14.33 -15.66
C LYS A 84 18.86 -14.20 -15.67
N ALA A 85 19.42 -13.39 -14.77
CA ALA A 85 20.85 -13.25 -14.62
C ALA A 85 21.50 -14.58 -14.19
N GLU A 86 20.94 -15.26 -13.19
CA GLU A 86 21.39 -16.57 -12.72
C GLU A 86 21.36 -17.63 -13.84
N ALA A 87 20.26 -17.71 -14.59
CA ALA A 87 20.14 -18.63 -15.72
C ALA A 87 21.20 -18.37 -16.80
N THR A 88 21.50 -17.10 -17.09
CA THR A 88 22.54 -16.70 -18.04
C THR A 88 23.94 -17.10 -17.55
N VAL A 89 24.24 -16.84 -16.26
CA VAL A 89 25.51 -17.22 -15.64
C VAL A 89 25.69 -18.74 -15.63
N LYS A 90 24.62 -19.49 -15.35
CA LYS A 90 24.65 -20.96 -15.39
C LYS A 90 24.93 -21.48 -16.80
N ALA A 91 24.24 -20.95 -17.81
CA ALA A 91 24.47 -21.33 -19.21
C ALA A 91 25.91 -21.04 -19.66
N LEU A 92 26.49 -19.91 -19.24
CA LEU A 92 27.90 -19.58 -19.52
C LEU A 92 28.90 -20.52 -18.82
N LYS A 93 28.58 -21.01 -17.61
CA LYS A 93 29.43 -21.95 -16.87
C LYS A 93 29.35 -23.38 -17.38
N GLU A 94 28.22 -23.80 -17.95
CA GLU A 94 28.00 -25.16 -18.48
C GLU A 94 28.44 -25.31 -19.96
N GLY A 95 28.55 -24.19 -20.69
CA GLY A 95 29.05 -24.16 -22.08
C GLY A 95 30.56 -23.97 -22.24
N LEU A 96 31.29 -23.82 -21.12
CA LEU A 96 32.75 -23.70 -21.01
C LEU A 96 33.33 -24.98 -20.40
#